data_AF-S7RYF0-F1
#
_entry.id   AF-S7RYF0-F1
#
_cell.length_a   1.000
_cell.length_b   1.000
_cell.length_c   1.000
_cell.angle_alpha   90.00
_cell.angle_beta   90.00
_cell.angle_gamma   90.00
#
_symmetry.space_group_name_H-M   'P 1'
#
loop_
_entity.id
_entity.type
_entity.pdbx_description
1 polymer ?
#
loop_
_entity_poly.entity_id
_entity_poly.type
_entity_poly.pdbx_seq_one_letter_code
_entity_poly.pdbx_strand_id
1 'polypeptide(L)'
;MPVHLPVLTESARQVLQYPPAPADPPSPSDVSKACSLSYTALKYASESEYAVTSNDVCNTATYAVQTIAARVGFPQMNVEEAVVAAVQAAMQPLHQQLNEIGLQFNQRLNEVEQQLNQRLNAMDQQLNQRLNAMDQQLNGMDQRLNGRLNELQGELRRNRRVTALMWNRNEPHTAVAHYEVVPFPGGDDPTEAPVSSRPMLKLVSSLAIWYSSIICLLWTRRMRYGN
;
A
#
# COMPACT_ATOMS: atom_id res chain seq x y z
N MET A 1 -32.86 9.31 63.97
CA MET A 1 -33.15 9.73 62.58
C MET A 1 -34.28 8.85 62.07
N PRO A 2 -35.32 9.41 61.45
CA PRO A 2 -36.34 8.60 60.78
C PRO A 2 -35.68 7.80 59.64
N VAL A 3 -35.91 6.48 59.62
CA VAL A 3 -35.43 5.60 58.55
C VAL A 3 -36.45 5.63 57.43
N HIS A 4 -36.05 6.06 56.23
CA HIS A 4 -36.93 6.13 55.07
C HIS A 4 -36.80 4.87 54.22
N LEU A 5 -37.93 4.30 53.79
CA LEU A 5 -37.92 3.14 52.89
C LEU A 5 -37.24 3.48 51.55
N PRO A 6 -36.52 2.53 50.93
CA PRO A 6 -35.77 2.78 49.71
C PRO A 6 -36.71 3.02 48.52
N VAL A 7 -36.53 4.13 47.80
CA VAL A 7 -37.31 4.40 46.59
C VAL A 7 -36.79 3.50 45.46
N LEU A 8 -37.56 2.48 45.10
CA LEU A 8 -37.22 1.53 44.02
C LEU A 8 -38.10 1.74 42.79
N THR A 9 -37.51 1.55 41.61
CA THR A 9 -38.21 1.47 40.33
C THR A 9 -39.18 0.28 40.30
N GLU A 10 -40.23 0.36 39.47
CA GLU A 10 -41.27 -0.67 39.39
C GLU A 10 -40.68 -2.05 39.05
N SER A 11 -39.73 -2.08 38.12
CA SER A 11 -39.02 -3.30 37.70
C SER A 11 -38.19 -3.89 38.84
N ALA A 12 -37.50 -3.05 39.62
CA ALA A 12 -36.73 -3.51 40.77
C ALA A 12 -37.63 -4.07 41.88
N ARG A 13 -38.84 -3.53 42.08
CA ARG A 13 -39.80 -4.05 43.08
C ARG A 13 -40.32 -5.45 42.78
N GLN A 14 -40.33 -5.87 41.50
CA GLN A 14 -40.77 -7.21 41.11
C GLN A 14 -39.75 -8.29 41.50
N VAL A 15 -38.46 -7.91 41.56
CA VAL A 15 -37.35 -8.84 41.80
C VAL A 15 -36.83 -8.74 43.24
N LEU A 16 -36.85 -7.54 43.82
CA LEU A 16 -36.40 -7.28 45.19
C LEU A 16 -37.57 -7.36 46.17
N GLN A 17 -37.47 -8.24 47.16
CA GLN A 17 -38.46 -8.32 48.23
C GLN A 17 -38.40 -7.07 49.11
N TYR A 18 -39.49 -6.30 49.10
CA TYR A 18 -39.58 -5.07 49.87
C TYR A 18 -39.60 -5.38 51.38
N PRO A 19 -38.68 -4.82 52.18
CA PRO A 19 -38.68 -5.06 53.61
C PRO A 19 -39.88 -4.36 54.27
N PRO A 20 -40.45 -4.94 55.34
CA PRO A 20 -41.43 -4.23 56.16
C PRO A 20 -40.78 -3.00 56.80
N ALA A 21 -41.60 -2.02 57.18
CA ALA A 21 -41.11 -0.85 57.90
C ALA A 21 -40.33 -1.29 59.15
N PRO A 22 -39.10 -0.78 59.37
CA PRO A 22 -38.27 -1.18 60.49
C PRO A 22 -38.92 -0.74 61.82
N ALA A 23 -38.62 -1.47 62.90
CA ALA A 23 -39.04 -1.05 64.24
C ALA A 23 -38.41 0.30 64.62
N ASP A 24 -39.03 1.02 65.55
CA ASP A 24 -38.45 2.24 66.14
C ASP A 24 -38.15 2.01 67.64
N PRO A 25 -36.89 1.80 68.04
CA PRO A 25 -35.67 1.79 67.22
C PRO A 25 -35.48 0.47 66.41
N PRO A 26 -34.68 0.48 65.33
CA PRO A 26 -34.53 -0.70 64.47
C PRO A 26 -33.96 -1.90 65.23
N SER A 27 -34.50 -3.08 64.96
CA SER A 27 -34.02 -4.34 65.55
C SER A 27 -32.79 -4.89 64.78
N PRO A 28 -32.05 -5.87 65.33
CA PRO A 28 -30.96 -6.52 64.59
C PRO A 28 -31.45 -7.21 63.32
N SER A 29 -32.66 -7.76 63.39
CA SER A 29 -33.34 -8.34 62.25
C SER A 29 -33.55 -7.30 61.14
N ASP A 30 -33.94 -6.07 61.49
CA ASP A 30 -34.20 -5.02 60.50
C ASP A 30 -32.92 -4.58 59.78
N VAL A 31 -31.81 -4.46 60.52
CA VAL A 31 -30.49 -4.20 59.95
C VAL A 31 -30.06 -5.33 59.00
N SER A 32 -30.22 -6.59 59.43
CA SER A 32 -29.86 -7.75 58.60
C SER A 32 -30.67 -7.80 57.31
N LYS A 33 -31.98 -7.51 57.37
CA LYS A 33 -32.85 -7.43 56.19
C LYS A 33 -32.44 -6.30 55.25
N ALA A 34 -32.10 -5.13 55.79
CA ALA A 34 -31.67 -4.00 54.98
C ALA A 34 -30.32 -4.27 54.26
N CYS A 35 -29.36 -4.89 54.95
CA CYS A 35 -28.10 -5.33 54.34
C CYS A 35 -28.29 -6.43 53.29
N SER A 36 -29.19 -7.39 53.55
CA SER A 36 -29.51 -8.43 52.57
C SER A 36 -30.13 -7.82 51.31
N LEU A 37 -31.01 -6.83 51.46
CA LEU A 37 -31.62 -6.14 50.34
C LEU A 37 -30.58 -5.44 49.47
N SER A 38 -29.67 -4.66 50.07
CA SER A 38 -28.63 -3.95 49.31
C SER A 38 -27.69 -4.92 48.59
N TYR A 39 -27.35 -6.05 49.22
CA TYR A 39 -26.57 -7.11 48.58
C TYR A 39 -27.30 -7.72 47.38
N THR A 40 -28.59 -8.07 47.53
CA THR A 40 -29.37 -8.64 46.42
C THR A 40 -29.55 -7.65 45.26
N ALA A 41 -29.72 -6.35 45.56
CA ALA A 41 -29.79 -5.31 44.56
C ALA A 41 -28.47 -5.18 43.79
N LEU A 42 -27.33 -5.20 44.48
CA LEU A 42 -26.01 -5.17 43.84
C LEU A 42 -25.78 -6.39 42.95
N LYS A 43 -26.17 -7.59 43.43
CA LYS A 43 -26.04 -8.84 42.68
C LYS A 43 -26.88 -8.81 41.40
N TYR A 44 -28.14 -8.39 41.48
CA TYR A 44 -28.98 -8.30 40.29
C TYR A 44 -28.56 -7.17 39.35
N ALA A 45 -27.94 -6.09 39.85
CA ALA A 45 -27.40 -5.04 38.99
C ALA A 45 -26.12 -5.47 38.26
N SER A 46 -25.33 -6.41 38.82
CA SER A 46 -24.15 -6.95 38.14
C SER A 46 -24.49 -8.05 37.13
N GLU A 47 -25.61 -8.74 37.32
CA GLU A 47 -26.16 -9.71 36.39
C GLU A 47 -27.03 -8.96 35.35
N SER A 48 -26.53 -8.82 34.12
CA SER A 48 -27.13 -8.01 33.03
C SER A 48 -28.56 -8.40 32.60
N GLU A 49 -29.12 -9.44 33.20
CA GLU A 49 -30.45 -9.98 32.91
C GLU A 49 -31.58 -9.29 33.69
N TYR A 50 -31.25 -8.49 34.72
CA TYR A 50 -32.26 -7.88 35.59
C TYR A 50 -32.35 -6.36 35.43
N ALA A 51 -33.58 -5.85 35.49
CA ALA A 51 -33.91 -4.42 35.40
C ALA A 51 -33.70 -3.67 36.73
N VAL A 52 -32.58 -3.93 37.42
CA VAL A 52 -32.18 -3.18 38.62
C VAL A 52 -31.20 -2.10 38.20
N THR A 53 -31.56 -0.84 38.41
CA THR A 53 -30.72 0.29 38.00
C THR A 53 -29.65 0.59 39.04
N SER A 54 -28.58 1.29 38.64
CA SER A 54 -27.58 1.81 39.59
C SER A 54 -28.20 2.69 40.68
N ASN A 55 -29.31 3.37 40.39
CA ASN A 55 -30.01 4.22 41.35
C ASN A 55 -30.74 3.38 42.42
N ASP A 56 -31.31 2.24 42.04
CA ASP A 56 -31.95 1.29 42.97
C ASP A 56 -30.92 0.70 43.95
N VAL A 57 -29.71 0.39 43.47
CA VAL A 57 -28.59 -0.05 44.31
C VAL A 57 -28.20 1.03 45.32
N CYS A 58 -28.05 2.28 44.87
CA CYS A 58 -27.73 3.40 45.77
C CYS A 58 -28.83 3.63 46.82
N ASN A 59 -30.10 3.54 46.45
CA ASN A 59 -31.22 3.74 47.37
C ASN A 59 -31.32 2.62 48.42
N THR A 60 -31.10 1.36 48.03
CA THR A 60 -31.08 0.23 48.99
C THR A 60 -29.85 0.27 49.90
N ALA A 61 -28.68 0.66 49.40
CA ALA A 61 -27.49 0.88 50.21
C ALA A 61 -27.68 2.01 51.22
N THR A 62 -28.26 3.14 50.78
CA THR A 62 -28.60 4.27 51.64
C THR A 62 -29.57 3.86 52.75
N TYR A 63 -30.61 3.08 52.42
CA TYR A 63 -31.54 2.53 53.41
C TYR A 63 -30.84 1.63 54.45
N ALA A 64 -29.96 0.73 54.02
CA ALA A 64 -29.19 -0.12 54.93
C ALA A 64 -28.33 0.70 55.90
N VAL A 65 -27.65 1.72 55.37
CA VAL A 65 -26.83 2.65 56.15
C VAL A 65 -27.68 3.44 57.16
N GLN A 66 -28.83 3.97 56.75
CA GLN A 66 -29.75 4.69 57.65
C GLN A 66 -30.26 3.78 58.77
N THR A 67 -30.58 2.52 58.47
CA THR A 67 -31.08 1.53 59.44
C THR A 67 -29.99 1.17 60.46
N ILE A 68 -28.74 1.00 60.01
CA ILE A 68 -27.58 0.79 60.88
C ILE A 68 -27.34 2.01 61.77
N ALA A 69 -27.31 3.21 61.18
CA ALA A 69 -27.03 4.45 61.89
C ALA A 69 -28.08 4.74 62.97
N ALA A 70 -29.37 4.58 62.65
CA ALA A 70 -30.47 4.75 63.60
C ALA A 70 -30.38 3.76 64.77
N ARG A 71 -29.89 2.54 64.53
CA ARG A 71 -29.78 1.49 65.54
C ARG A 71 -28.58 1.66 66.48
N VAL A 72 -27.41 1.97 65.95
CA VAL A 72 -26.18 2.07 66.76
C VAL A 72 -26.14 3.39 67.55
N GLY A 73 -27.08 4.30 67.30
CA GLY A 73 -27.19 5.55 68.05
C GLY A 73 -26.01 6.50 67.80
N PHE A 74 -25.30 6.34 66.68
CA PHE A 74 -24.19 7.22 66.34
C PHE A 74 -24.70 8.66 66.15
N PRO A 75 -24.23 9.64 66.93
CA PRO A 75 -24.41 11.04 66.61
C PRO A 75 -23.53 11.35 65.40
N GLN A 76 -24.15 11.70 64.28
CA GLN A 76 -23.55 12.33 63.09
C GLN A 76 -22.06 12.02 62.83
N MET A 77 -21.70 10.75 62.67
CA MET A 77 -20.54 10.46 61.84
C MET A 77 -21.00 10.75 60.40
N ASN A 78 -20.30 11.62 59.67
CA ASN A 78 -20.60 11.90 58.26
C ASN A 78 -20.38 10.60 57.48
N VAL A 79 -21.41 9.76 57.40
CA VAL A 79 -21.32 8.45 56.76
C VAL A 79 -20.96 8.60 55.29
N GLU A 80 -21.37 9.72 54.68
CA GLU A 80 -20.94 10.12 53.34
C GLU A 80 -19.42 10.23 53.24
N GLU A 81 -18.75 10.89 54.18
CA GLU A 81 -17.30 11.07 54.17
C GLU A 81 -16.55 9.75 54.40
N ALA A 82 -17.04 8.91 55.30
CA ALA A 82 -16.46 7.59 55.55
C ALA A 82 -16.62 6.63 54.35
N VAL A 83 -17.79 6.64 53.69
CA VAL A 83 -18.05 5.85 52.49
C VAL A 83 -17.22 6.37 51.31
N VAL A 84 -17.16 7.69 51.12
CA VAL A 84 -16.31 8.30 50.08
C VAL A 84 -14.85 7.95 50.29
N ALA A 85 -14.34 8.04 51.52
CA ALA A 85 -12.96 7.67 51.83
C ALA A 85 -12.68 6.17 51.56
N ALA A 86 -13.61 5.27 51.93
CA ALA A 86 -13.48 3.84 51.68
C ALA A 86 -13.51 3.51 50.19
N VAL A 87 -14.40 4.14 49.42
CA VAL A 87 -14.48 3.99 47.96
C VAL A 87 -13.21 4.54 47.30
N GLN A 88 -12.72 5.70 47.73
CA GLN A 88 -11.48 6.29 47.22
C GLN A 88 -10.29 5.34 47.46
N ALA A 89 -10.19 4.78 48.67
CA ALA A 89 -9.14 3.82 49.03
C ALA A 89 -9.23 2.53 48.21
N ALA A 90 -10.44 2.02 47.99
CA ALA A 90 -10.67 0.83 47.17
C ALA A 90 -10.37 1.08 45.67
N MET A 91 -10.54 2.32 45.19
CA MET A 91 -10.34 2.67 43.79
C MET A 91 -8.89 3.00 43.44
N GLN A 92 -8.06 3.36 44.43
CA GLN A 92 -6.62 3.58 44.22
C GLN A 92 -5.86 2.41 43.57
N PRO A 93 -5.97 1.15 44.03
CA PRO A 93 -5.26 0.04 43.41
C PRO A 93 -5.73 -0.21 41.97
N LEU A 94 -7.01 -0.02 41.67
CA LEU A 94 -7.53 -0.12 40.30
C LEU A 94 -6.93 0.96 39.39
N HIS A 95 -6.77 2.18 39.90
CA HIS A 95 -6.14 3.27 39.16
C HIS A 95 -4.66 2.99 38.89
N GLN A 96 -3.95 2.43 39.87
CA GLN A 96 -2.56 1.98 39.71
C GLN A 96 -2.43 0.89 38.66
N GLN A 97 -3.28 -0.15 38.72
CA GLN A 97 -3.30 -1.22 37.73
C GLN A 97 -3.59 -0.71 36.32
N LEU A 98 -4.55 0.20 36.16
CA LEU A 98 -4.84 0.82 34.86
C LEU A 98 -3.64 1.58 34.31
N ASN A 99 -2.93 2.32 35.17
CA ASN A 99 -1.72 3.05 34.76
C ASN A 99 -0.59 2.09 34.36
N GLU A 100 -0.39 1.00 35.11
CA GLU A 100 0.59 -0.03 34.77
C GLU A 100 0.26 -0.72 33.44
N ILE A 101 -1.00 -1.06 33.21
CA ILE A 101 -1.48 -1.61 31.93
C ILE A 101 -1.22 -0.60 30.80
N GLY A 102 -1.53 0.68 31.01
CA GLY A 102 -1.27 1.73 30.03
C GLY A 102 0.21 1.87 29.69
N LEU A 103 1.09 1.79 30.68
CA LEU A 103 2.55 1.81 30.49
C LEU A 103 3.04 0.59 29.71
N GLN A 104 2.60 -0.61 30.08
CA GLN A 104 2.96 -1.85 29.38
C GLN A 104 2.47 -1.84 27.92
N PHE A 105 1.26 -1.32 27.69
CA PHE A 105 0.71 -1.22 26.34
C PHE A 105 1.54 -0.27 25.46
N ASN A 106 1.90 0.90 26.00
CA ASN A 106 2.77 1.85 25.30
C ASN A 106 4.17 1.26 25.02
N GLN A 107 4.75 0.52 25.97
CA GLN A 107 6.03 -0.16 25.75
C GLN A 107 5.94 -1.16 24.59
N ARG A 108 4.91 -2.02 24.60
CA ARG A 108 4.70 -3.01 23.53
C ARG A 108 4.46 -2.36 22.16
N LEU A 109 3.72 -1.24 22.11
CA LEU A 109 3.54 -0.49 20.87
C LEU A 109 4.88 0.04 20.33
N ASN A 110 5.70 0.62 21.19
CA ASN A 110 7.03 1.12 20.79
C ASN A 110 7.93 -0.01 20.27
N GLU A 111 7.90 -1.19 20.91
CA GLU A 111 8.66 -2.36 20.46
C GLU A 111 8.20 -2.83 19.08
N VAL A 112 6.88 -2.92 18.86
CA VAL A 112 6.31 -3.31 17.56
C VAL A 112 6.68 -2.29 16.48
N GLU A 113 6.61 -1.00 16.78
CA GLU A 113 6.99 0.07 15.86
C GLU A 113 8.47 -0.03 15.46
N GLN A 114 9.36 -0.25 16.43
CA GLN A 114 10.78 -0.44 16.17
C GLN A 114 11.05 -1.68 15.30
N GLN A 115 10.40 -2.80 15.58
CA GLN A 115 10.54 -4.02 14.78
C GLN A 115 10.04 -3.83 13.35
N LEU A 116 8.92 -3.13 13.16
CA LEU A 116 8.40 -2.83 11.84
C LEU A 116 9.36 -1.93 11.05
N ASN A 117 9.88 -0.87 11.68
CA ASN A 117 10.86 0.02 11.05
C ASN A 117 12.13 -0.73 10.64
N GLN A 118 12.64 -1.65 11.49
CA GLN A 118 13.79 -2.48 11.14
C GLN A 118 13.51 -3.39 9.94
N ARG A 119 12.33 -4.03 9.90
CA ARG A 119 11.95 -4.91 8.78
C ARG A 119 11.76 -4.14 7.48
N LEU A 120 11.17 -2.95 7.53
CA LEU A 120 11.02 -2.08 6.36
C LEU A 120 12.38 -1.65 5.82
N ASN A 121 13.28 -1.16 6.68
CA ASN A 121 14.63 -0.78 6.27
C ASN A 121 15.42 -1.95 5.66
N ALA A 122 15.30 -3.16 6.23
CA ALA A 122 15.93 -4.35 5.68
C ALA A 122 15.35 -4.71 4.30
N MET A 123 14.04 -4.58 4.12
CA MET A 123 13.37 -4.83 2.84
C MET A 123 13.83 -3.82 1.78
N ASP A 124 13.90 -2.53 2.12
CA ASP A 124 14.37 -1.48 1.21
C ASP A 124 15.82 -1.72 0.78
N GLN A 125 16.70 -2.13 1.71
CA GLN A 125 18.07 -2.49 1.39
C GLN A 125 18.13 -3.69 0.43
N GLN A 126 17.35 -4.74 0.68
CA GLN A 126 17.30 -5.91 -0.21
C GLN A 126 16.76 -5.56 -1.60
N LEU A 127 15.74 -4.71 -1.69
CA LEU A 127 15.20 -4.25 -2.96
C LEU A 127 16.24 -3.43 -3.73
N ASN A 128 16.92 -2.49 -3.07
CA ASN A 128 17.98 -1.70 -3.69
C ASN A 128 19.14 -2.58 -4.20
N GLN A 129 19.54 -3.60 -3.44
CA GLN A 129 20.56 -4.55 -3.90
C GLN A 129 20.10 -5.33 -5.14
N ARG A 130 18.85 -5.79 -5.18
CA ARG A 130 18.30 -6.51 -6.32
C ARG A 130 18.18 -5.62 -7.57
N LEU A 131 17.78 -4.37 -7.40
CA LEU A 131 17.72 -3.39 -8.49
C LEU A 131 19.11 -3.11 -9.04
N ASN A 132 20.09 -2.83 -8.18
CA ASN A 132 21.48 -2.61 -8.59
C ASN A 132 22.06 -3.82 -9.35
N ALA A 133 21.77 -5.05 -8.88
CA ALA A 133 22.20 -6.26 -9.57
C ALA A 133 21.54 -6.40 -10.95
N MET A 134 20.26 -6.06 -11.06
CA MET A 134 19.53 -6.07 -12.33
C MET A 134 20.10 -5.02 -13.31
N ASP A 135 20.39 -3.82 -12.84
CA ASP A 135 21.01 -2.76 -13.65
C ASP A 135 22.39 -3.20 -14.17
N GLN A 136 23.20 -3.86 -13.33
CA GLN A 136 24.49 -4.43 -13.78
C GLN A 136 24.31 -5.51 -14.85
N GLN A 137 23.32 -6.39 -14.70
CA GLN A 137 23.03 -7.42 -15.69
C GLN A 137 22.56 -6.81 -17.02
N LEU A 138 21.68 -5.81 -16.99
CA LEU A 138 21.21 -5.10 -18.17
C LEU A 138 22.37 -4.38 -18.88
N ASN A 139 23.20 -3.64 -18.14
CA ASN A 139 24.39 -2.99 -18.69
C ASN A 139 25.35 -4.01 -19.33
N GLY A 140 25.54 -5.17 -18.69
CA GLY A 140 26.36 -6.25 -19.25
C GLY A 140 25.78 -6.85 -20.53
N MET A 141 24.45 -6.98 -20.62
CA MET A 141 23.77 -7.40 -21.85
C MET A 141 23.93 -6.36 -22.97
N ASP A 142 23.74 -5.08 -22.68
CA ASP A 142 23.89 -4.00 -23.65
C ASP A 142 25.31 -3.94 -24.21
N GLN A 143 26.32 -4.10 -23.36
CA GLN A 143 27.72 -4.18 -23.79
C GLN A 143 27.97 -5.37 -24.73
N ARG A 144 27.42 -6.56 -24.41
CA ARG A 144 27.54 -7.75 -25.26
C ARG A 144 26.83 -7.57 -26.59
N LEU A 145 25.63 -6.99 -26.60
CA LEU A 145 24.87 -6.72 -27.81
C LEU A 145 25.59 -5.72 -28.70
N ASN A 146 26.10 -4.63 -28.13
CA ASN A 146 26.91 -3.64 -28.86
C ASN A 146 28.19 -4.28 -29.42
N GLY A 147 28.86 -5.15 -28.66
CA GLY A 147 30.03 -5.90 -29.15
C GLY A 147 29.71 -6.77 -30.37
N ARG A 148 28.62 -7.55 -30.31
CA ARG A 148 28.17 -8.39 -31.43
C ARG A 148 27.75 -7.56 -32.65
N LEU A 149 27.09 -6.42 -32.43
CA LEU A 149 26.68 -5.53 -33.50
C LEU A 149 27.90 -4.94 -34.23
N ASN A 150 28.92 -4.52 -33.48
CA ASN A 150 30.19 -4.03 -34.05
C ASN A 150 30.92 -5.13 -34.84
N GLU A 151 30.94 -6.36 -34.32
CA GLU A 151 31.53 -7.51 -35.01
C GLU A 151 30.82 -7.80 -36.33
N LEU A 152 29.48 -7.89 -36.32
CA LEU A 152 28.67 -8.11 -37.52
C LEU A 152 28.84 -6.99 -38.54
N GLN A 153 28.93 -5.72 -38.10
CA GLN A 153 29.25 -4.60 -38.99
C GLN A 153 30.63 -4.77 -39.63
N GLY A 154 31.63 -5.22 -38.86
CA GLY A 154 32.96 -5.53 -39.36
C GLY A 154 32.95 -6.66 -40.41
N GLU A 155 32.25 -7.75 -40.14
CA GLU A 155 32.07 -8.85 -41.10
C GLU A 155 31.36 -8.41 -42.38
N LEU A 156 30.30 -7.61 -42.26
CA LEU A 156 29.57 -7.08 -43.41
C LEU A 156 30.48 -6.20 -44.27
N ARG A 157 31.29 -5.33 -43.67
CA ARG A 157 32.30 -4.52 -44.39
C ARG A 157 33.32 -5.39 -45.12
N ARG A 158 33.81 -6.47 -44.48
CA ARG A 158 34.74 -7.42 -45.12
C ARG A 158 34.09 -8.13 -46.29
N ASN A 159 32.88 -8.67 -46.11
CA ASN A 159 32.13 -9.34 -47.18
C ASN A 159 31.88 -8.42 -48.36
N ARG A 160 31.48 -7.16 -48.13
CA ARG A 160 31.31 -6.16 -49.20
C ARG A 160 32.59 -5.93 -49.99
N ARG A 161 33.75 -5.82 -49.32
CA ARG A 161 35.06 -5.69 -49.98
C ARG A 161 35.39 -6.91 -50.83
N VAL A 162 35.18 -8.12 -50.31
CA VAL A 162 35.41 -9.37 -51.05
C VAL A 162 34.52 -9.43 -52.30
N THR A 163 33.23 -9.12 -52.17
CA THR A 163 32.30 -9.06 -53.31
C THR A 163 32.75 -8.04 -54.36
N ALA A 164 33.18 -6.84 -53.95
CA ALA A 164 33.70 -5.83 -54.88
C ALA A 164 34.96 -6.31 -55.63
N LEU A 165 35.88 -6.98 -54.94
CA LEU A 165 37.09 -7.55 -55.58
C LEU A 165 36.75 -8.68 -56.56
N MET A 166 35.80 -9.55 -56.21
CA MET A 166 35.32 -10.61 -57.11
C MET A 166 34.65 -10.04 -58.36
N TRP A 167 33.87 -8.96 -58.20
CA TRP A 167 33.24 -8.27 -59.33
C TRP A 167 34.29 -7.66 -60.28
N ASN A 168 35.28 -6.94 -59.74
CA ASN A 168 36.37 -6.34 -60.54
C ASN A 168 37.24 -7.39 -61.26
N ARG A 169 37.42 -8.59 -60.69
CA ARG A 169 38.24 -9.65 -61.29
C ARG A 169 37.57 -10.32 -62.51
N ASN A 170 36.24 -10.32 -62.56
CA ASN A 170 35.48 -11.04 -63.58
C ASN A 170 35.02 -10.14 -64.74
N GLU A 171 35.34 -8.84 -64.75
CA GLU A 171 35.13 -8.01 -65.93
C GLU A 171 36.08 -8.44 -67.07
N PRO A 172 35.58 -8.74 -68.28
CA PRO A 172 36.44 -9.04 -69.41
C PRO A 172 37.33 -7.83 -69.72
N HIS A 173 38.65 -8.04 -69.70
CA HIS A 173 39.69 -7.06 -69.99
C HIS A 173 39.71 -6.62 -71.47
N THR A 174 38.57 -6.17 -71.98
CA THR A 174 38.45 -5.62 -73.32
C THR A 174 37.92 -4.19 -73.22
N ALA A 175 38.84 -3.26 -73.40
CA ALA A 175 38.71 -1.80 -73.49
C ALA A 175 39.12 -1.04 -72.22
N VAL A 176 40.24 -0.33 -72.38
CA VAL A 176 40.73 0.86 -71.66
C VAL A 176 39.70 1.47 -70.70
N ALA A 177 39.61 0.91 -69.50
CA ALA A 177 38.94 1.56 -68.39
C ALA A 177 40.01 1.81 -67.33
N HIS A 178 40.48 3.06 -67.28
CA HIS A 178 41.21 3.56 -66.12
C HIS A 178 40.24 3.60 -64.95
N TYR A 179 40.21 2.52 -64.17
CA TYR A 179 39.58 2.56 -62.86
C TYR A 179 40.63 2.97 -61.84
N GLU A 180 40.42 4.15 -61.28
CA GLU A 180 41.04 4.56 -60.03
C GLU A 180 40.75 3.46 -59.01
N VAL A 181 41.80 2.76 -58.58
CA VAL A 181 41.72 1.96 -57.36
C VAL A 181 41.28 2.96 -56.30
N VAL A 182 40.05 2.88 -55.81
CA VAL A 182 39.62 3.73 -54.71
C VAL A 182 39.75 2.94 -53.41
N PRO A 183 40.92 2.94 -52.75
CA PRO A 183 40.96 2.65 -51.34
C PRO A 183 40.46 3.92 -50.66
N PHE A 184 39.17 4.02 -50.35
CA PHE A 184 38.68 5.20 -49.62
C PHE A 184 39.35 5.26 -48.23
N PRO A 185 40.06 6.35 -47.90
CA PRO A 185 40.56 6.58 -46.55
C PRO A 185 39.37 6.94 -45.67
N GLY A 186 38.80 5.94 -44.98
CA GLY A 186 37.68 6.13 -44.06
C GLY A 186 36.75 4.92 -43.91
N GLY A 187 36.63 4.08 -44.95
CA GLY A 187 35.81 2.88 -44.89
C GLY A 187 34.29 3.10 -45.00
N ASP A 188 33.85 4.24 -45.53
CA ASP A 188 32.45 4.52 -45.84
C ASP A 188 31.98 3.79 -47.12
N ASP A 189 30.67 3.50 -47.20
CA ASP A 189 30.03 2.89 -48.38
C ASP A 189 29.99 3.88 -49.56
N PRO A 190 30.07 3.41 -50.81
CA PRO A 190 29.92 4.28 -51.98
C PRO A 190 28.50 4.85 -52.04
N THR A 191 28.37 6.16 -51.86
CA THR A 191 27.11 6.91 -52.05
C THR A 191 26.86 7.29 -53.52
N GLU A 192 27.85 7.08 -54.40
CA GLU A 192 27.71 7.33 -55.85
C GLU A 192 27.84 6.03 -56.66
N ALA A 193 26.93 5.85 -57.62
CA ALA A 193 26.95 4.73 -58.55
C ALA A 193 28.25 4.75 -59.40
N PRO A 194 28.85 3.58 -59.70
CA PRO A 194 30.11 3.49 -60.44
C PRO A 194 29.99 4.19 -61.80
N VAL A 195 31.04 4.89 -62.20
CA VAL A 195 31.09 5.76 -63.40
C VAL A 195 30.79 4.98 -64.69
N SER A 196 30.97 3.65 -64.70
CA SER A 196 30.62 2.75 -65.79
C SER A 196 29.11 2.63 -66.07
N SER A 197 28.26 3.04 -65.13
CA SER A 197 26.80 3.11 -65.30
C SER A 197 26.34 4.35 -66.09
N ARG A 198 27.16 5.40 -66.13
CA ARG A 198 26.80 6.68 -66.78
C ARG A 198 26.64 6.59 -68.31
N PRO A 199 27.46 5.85 -69.08
CA PRO A 199 27.24 5.70 -70.51
C PRO A 199 26.00 4.85 -70.85
N MET A 200 25.70 3.80 -70.06
CA MET A 200 24.48 2.99 -70.25
C MET A 200 23.21 3.79 -69.97
N LEU A 201 23.17 4.59 -68.90
CA LEU A 201 22.03 5.49 -68.62
C LEU A 201 21.85 6.56 -69.70
N LYS A 202 22.93 7.06 -70.31
CA LYS A 202 22.86 7.94 -71.49
C LYS A 202 22.36 7.21 -72.74
N LEU A 203 22.77 5.97 -72.97
CA LEU A 203 22.26 5.15 -74.08
C LEU A 203 20.77 4.82 -73.92
N VAL A 204 20.33 4.46 -72.72
CA VAL A 204 18.92 4.19 -72.42
C VAL A 204 18.09 5.45 -72.57
N SER A 205 18.56 6.61 -72.09
CA SER A 205 17.85 7.88 -72.29
C SER A 205 17.84 8.33 -73.76
N SER A 206 18.93 8.16 -74.50
CA SER A 206 18.98 8.43 -75.95
C SER A 206 18.06 7.50 -76.74
N LEU A 207 18.00 6.21 -76.43
CA LEU A 207 17.06 5.25 -77.04
C LEU A 207 15.60 5.61 -76.75
N ALA A 208 15.29 6.02 -75.53
CA ALA A 208 13.94 6.46 -75.15
C ALA A 208 13.51 7.71 -75.94
N ILE A 209 14.43 8.68 -76.11
CA ILE A 209 14.18 9.87 -76.94
C ILE A 209 13.95 9.47 -78.40
N TRP A 210 14.79 8.58 -78.95
CA TRP A 210 14.68 8.11 -80.32
C TRP A 210 13.36 7.37 -80.59
N TYR A 211 12.96 6.47 -79.69
CA TYR A 211 11.67 5.78 -79.76
C TYR A 211 10.49 6.75 -79.71
N SER A 212 10.55 7.74 -78.82
CA SER A 212 9.49 8.77 -78.70
C SER A 212 9.37 9.60 -79.98
N SER A 213 10.49 9.99 -80.60
CA SER A 213 10.49 10.69 -81.89
C SER A 213 9.92 9.85 -83.04
N ILE A 214 10.23 8.55 -83.09
CA ILE A 214 9.66 7.63 -84.10
C ILE A 214 8.15 7.49 -83.92
N ILE A 215 7.68 7.29 -82.69
CA ILE A 215 6.24 7.19 -82.39
C ILE A 215 5.53 8.48 -82.81
N CYS A 216 6.11 9.64 -82.51
CA CYS A 216 5.56 10.94 -82.87
C CYS A 216 5.50 11.14 -84.41
N LEU A 217 6.54 10.75 -85.15
CA LEU A 217 6.55 10.78 -86.62
C LEU A 217 5.53 9.83 -87.25
N LEU A 218 5.40 8.61 -86.73
CA LEU A 218 4.40 7.64 -87.18
C LEU A 218 2.98 8.15 -86.93
N TRP A 219 2.73 8.77 -85.78
CA TRP A 219 1.43 9.37 -85.45
C TRP A 219 1.11 10.56 -86.36
N THR A 220 2.09 11.42 -86.63
CA THR A 220 1.93 12.59 -87.52
C THR A 220 1.68 12.15 -88.97
N ARG A 221 2.34 11.08 -89.43
CA ARG A 221 2.13 10.52 -90.78
C ARG A 221 0.75 9.85 -90.90
N ARG A 222 0.27 9.17 -89.85
CA ARG A 222 -1.09 8.60 -89.80
C ARG A 222 -2.17 9.69 -89.87
N MET A 223 -1.98 10.83 -89.21
CA MET A 223 -2.91 11.97 -89.26
C MET A 223 -2.91 12.68 -90.62
N ARG A 224 -1.83 12.58 -91.41
CA ARG A 224 -1.70 13.28 -92.70
C ARG A 224 -2.23 12.47 -93.91
N TYR A 225 -2.40 11.15 -93.76
CA TYR A 225 -2.89 10.25 -94.81
C TYR A 225 -4.18 9.49 -94.43
N GLY A 226 -4.76 9.81 -93.26
CA GLY A 226 -6.02 9.24 -92.77
C GLY A 226 -7.18 10.23 -92.90
N ASN A 227 -7.48 10.64 -94.12
CA ASN A 227 -8.76 11.19 -94.56
C ASN A 227 -8.91 10.90 -96.06
#